data_AF-A0A2D7HV99-F1
#
_entry.id   AF-A0A2D7HV99-F1
#
_cell.length_a   1.000
_cell.length_b   1.000
_cell.length_c   1.000
_cell.angle_alpha   90.00
_cell.angle_beta   90.00
_cell.angle_gamma   90.00
#
_symmetry.space_group_name_H-M   'P 1'
#
loop_
_entity.id
_entity.type
_entity.pdbx_description
1 polymer ?
#
loop_
_entity_poly.entity_id
_entity_poly.type
_entity_poly.pdbx_seq_one_letter_code
_entity_poly.pdbx_strand_id
1 'polypeptide(L)'
;MSALEGRFNGQGHSGTERALGQKMQLPKIVENNPGAKNLARDLASHAEPLWTDGKLAVPRVELTPALEAALKSAFSGNQIVRGFEESQRALVAEERGLQNVDRKTGVARGQRVSRLLIIADDGAERFYRNVEGLVRRHAHRVLALRLSVDERRLGNLLFGPDEVARLLLVEHKQAVSNVLLALVDG
;
A
#
# COMPACT_ATOMS: atom_id res chain seq x y z
N MET A 1 -9.70 -57.11 3.24
CA MET A 1 -9.12 -56.57 4.48
C MET A 1 -7.71 -56.12 4.12
N SER A 2 -7.51 -54.80 3.96
CA SER A 2 -6.73 -53.95 4.90
C SER A 2 -5.23 -54.32 4.92
N ALA A 3 -4.26 -53.42 4.77
CA ALA A 3 -4.27 -51.97 4.79
C ALA A 3 -2.87 -51.42 4.42
N LEU A 4 -2.90 -50.21 3.84
CA LEU A 4 -1.99 -49.07 4.06
C LEU A 4 -0.54 -49.14 3.54
N GLU A 5 -0.41 -48.70 2.29
CA GLU A 5 0.76 -47.97 1.78
C GLU A 5 0.96 -46.65 2.56
N GLY A 6 2.12 -46.49 3.19
CA GLY A 6 2.57 -45.22 3.76
C GLY A 6 3.16 -44.33 2.66
N ARG A 7 2.35 -43.43 2.10
CA ARG A 7 2.83 -42.32 1.26
C ARG A 7 3.14 -41.12 2.15
N PHE A 8 4.42 -40.91 2.44
CA PHE A 8 4.95 -39.60 2.84
C PHE A 8 4.95 -38.70 1.61
N ASN A 9 3.90 -37.89 1.44
CA ASN A 9 3.94 -36.76 0.53
C ASN A 9 4.05 -35.49 1.36
N GLY A 10 5.28 -35.01 1.53
CA GLY A 10 5.59 -33.73 2.15
C GLY A 10 5.13 -32.59 1.22
N GLN A 11 3.86 -32.19 1.33
CA GLN A 11 3.43 -30.88 0.87
C GLN A 11 3.87 -29.83 1.88
N GLY A 12 5.14 -29.41 1.75
CA GLY A 12 5.57 -28.12 2.25
C GLY A 12 4.78 -27.04 1.52
N HIS A 13 3.76 -26.52 2.19
CA HIS A 13 3.07 -25.32 1.75
C HIS A 13 4.08 -24.18 1.77
N SER A 14 4.66 -23.89 0.60
CA SER A 14 5.46 -22.69 0.34
C SER A 14 4.58 -21.46 0.58
N GLY A 15 4.70 -20.90 1.78
CA GLY A 15 3.93 -19.75 2.26
C GLY A 15 4.46 -18.39 1.81
N THR A 16 5.29 -18.34 0.77
CA THR A 16 6.04 -17.12 0.39
C THR A 16 5.48 -16.37 -0.83
N GLU A 17 4.39 -16.82 -1.47
CA GLU A 17 3.85 -16.16 -2.68
C GLU A 17 2.69 -15.18 -2.45
N ARG A 18 2.28 -14.88 -1.22
CA ARG A 18 0.99 -14.17 -0.97
C ARG A 18 1.06 -12.86 -0.20
N ALA A 19 2.11 -12.07 -0.42
CA ALA A 19 2.07 -10.62 -0.13
C ALA A 19 1.75 -9.74 -1.37
N LEU A 20 1.90 -10.30 -2.58
CA LEU A 20 1.50 -9.71 -3.87
C LEU A 20 0.67 -10.70 -4.74
N GLY A 21 0.08 -11.72 -4.11
CA GLY A 21 -0.52 -12.92 -4.73
C GLY A 21 -1.89 -12.76 -5.40
N GLN A 22 -2.37 -11.53 -5.59
CA GLN A 22 -3.25 -11.16 -6.69
C GLN A 22 -2.42 -10.24 -7.58
N LYS A 23 -2.44 -10.43 -8.90
CA LYS A 23 -1.72 -9.58 -9.87
C LYS A 23 -2.24 -8.15 -9.77
N MET A 24 -1.77 -7.42 -8.77
CA MET A 24 -2.25 -6.11 -8.38
C MET A 24 -1.73 -5.12 -9.41
N GLN A 25 -2.65 -4.55 -10.18
CA GLN A 25 -2.30 -3.66 -11.27
C GLN A 25 -2.00 -2.28 -10.72
N LEU A 26 -0.85 -1.70 -11.08
CA LEU A 26 -0.54 -0.32 -10.76
C LEU A 26 -1.49 0.62 -11.54
N PRO A 27 -1.57 1.93 -11.23
CA PRO A 27 -2.34 2.84 -12.08
C PRO A 27 -1.86 2.78 -13.54
N LYS A 28 -2.78 2.89 -14.52
CA LYS A 28 -2.42 2.80 -15.96
C LYS A 28 -1.33 3.80 -16.37
N ILE A 29 -1.34 4.99 -15.77
CA ILE A 29 -0.34 6.04 -16.02
C ILE A 29 1.06 5.54 -15.64
N VAL A 30 1.16 4.79 -14.53
CA VAL A 30 2.41 4.18 -14.07
C VAL A 30 2.80 3.02 -14.97
N GLU A 31 1.88 2.09 -15.26
CA GLU A 31 2.16 0.93 -16.13
C GLU A 31 2.60 1.32 -17.55
N ASN A 32 2.07 2.42 -18.08
CA ASN A 32 2.39 2.92 -19.42
C ASN A 32 3.65 3.81 -19.44
N ASN A 33 4.20 4.21 -18.29
CA ASN A 33 5.39 5.04 -18.25
C ASN A 33 6.64 4.18 -18.53
N PRO A 34 7.44 4.49 -19.56
CA PRO A 34 8.63 3.72 -19.89
C PRO A 34 9.67 3.63 -18.77
N GLY A 35 9.81 4.68 -17.94
CA GLY A 35 10.70 4.69 -16.79
C GLY A 35 10.23 3.78 -15.65
N ALA A 36 8.91 3.58 -15.51
CA ALA A 36 8.32 2.79 -14.43
C ALA A 36 8.10 1.31 -14.76
N LYS A 37 8.62 0.81 -15.89
CA LYS A 37 8.43 -0.59 -16.33
C LYS A 37 8.85 -1.62 -15.30
N ASN A 38 9.87 -1.31 -14.49
CA ASN A 38 10.40 -2.20 -13.47
C ASN A 38 9.84 -1.94 -12.07
N LEU A 39 9.09 -0.84 -11.87
CA LEU A 39 8.69 -0.37 -10.54
C LEU A 39 7.98 -1.44 -9.71
N ALA A 40 7.05 -2.20 -10.28
CA ALA A 40 6.35 -3.25 -9.55
C ALA A 40 7.31 -4.34 -9.03
N ARG A 41 8.31 -4.71 -9.83
CA ARG A 41 9.34 -5.69 -9.45
C ARG A 41 10.27 -5.10 -8.40
N ASP A 42 10.68 -3.86 -8.58
CA ASP A 42 11.62 -3.18 -7.67
C ASP A 42 10.95 -2.94 -6.31
N LEU A 43 9.66 -2.61 -6.25
CA LEU A 43 8.89 -2.60 -5.00
C LEU A 43 8.84 -3.99 -4.36
N ALA A 44 8.59 -5.03 -5.15
CA ALA A 44 8.53 -6.40 -4.62
C ALA A 44 9.88 -6.87 -4.03
N SER A 45 11.01 -6.47 -4.62
CA SER A 45 12.34 -6.86 -4.12
C SER A 45 12.73 -6.17 -2.81
N HIS A 46 12.13 -5.04 -2.50
CA HIS A 46 12.34 -4.30 -1.24
C HIS A 46 11.20 -4.52 -0.23
N ALA A 47 10.31 -5.47 -0.49
CA ALA A 47 9.19 -5.78 0.39
C ALA A 47 9.62 -6.63 1.57
N GLU A 48 9.30 -6.18 2.77
CA GLU A 48 9.59 -6.86 4.03
C GLU A 48 8.33 -6.94 4.90
N PRO A 49 8.21 -7.93 5.80
CA PRO A 49 7.09 -8.00 6.73
C PRO A 49 6.92 -6.70 7.51
N LEU A 50 5.69 -6.19 7.60
CA LEU A 50 5.41 -4.94 8.30
C LEU A 50 5.68 -5.03 9.82
N TRP A 51 5.72 -6.24 10.37
CA TRP A 51 6.04 -6.58 11.75
C TRP A 51 6.52 -8.04 11.83
N THR A 52 7.08 -8.46 12.98
CA THR A 52 7.83 -9.72 13.14
C THR A 52 7.13 -10.98 12.61
N ASP A 53 5.83 -11.17 12.88
CA ASP A 53 5.05 -12.31 12.36
C ASP A 53 4.02 -11.90 11.30
N GLY A 54 4.25 -10.74 10.67
CA GLY A 54 3.38 -10.18 9.64
C GLY A 54 3.38 -11.01 8.37
N LYS A 55 2.20 -11.17 7.77
CA LYS A 55 2.03 -11.92 6.51
C LYS A 55 2.03 -11.01 5.28
N LEU A 56 1.84 -9.72 5.51
CA LEU A 56 1.89 -8.71 4.47
C LEU A 56 3.32 -8.17 4.40
N ALA A 57 3.98 -8.40 3.27
CA ALA A 57 5.21 -7.72 2.91
C ALA A 57 4.88 -6.36 2.30
N VAL A 58 5.54 -5.32 2.78
CA VAL A 58 5.37 -3.93 2.34
C VAL A 58 6.74 -3.41 1.88
N PRO A 59 6.85 -2.82 0.68
CA PRO A 59 8.08 -2.20 0.23
C PRO A 59 8.53 -1.10 1.19
N ARG A 60 9.80 -1.16 1.60
CA ARG A 60 10.48 -0.03 2.22
C ARG A 60 11.10 0.87 1.15
N VAL A 61 10.89 2.17 1.28
CA VAL A 61 11.39 3.17 0.34
C VAL A 61 12.02 4.34 1.09
N GLU A 62 13.04 4.95 0.49
CA GLU A 62 13.68 6.15 1.03
C GLU A 62 12.89 7.41 0.67
N LEU A 63 12.94 8.42 1.55
CA LEU A 63 12.37 9.73 1.27
C LEU A 63 13.33 10.56 0.40
N THR A 64 13.20 10.42 -0.92
CA THR A 64 13.96 11.20 -1.90
C THR A 64 13.34 12.59 -2.12
N PRO A 65 14.10 13.58 -2.64
CA PRO A 65 13.53 14.91 -2.96
C PRO A 65 12.35 14.85 -3.94
N ALA A 66 12.38 13.92 -4.90
CA ALA A 66 11.28 13.70 -5.83
C ALA A 66 10.02 13.20 -5.10
N LEU A 67 10.19 12.25 -4.18
CA LEU A 67 9.09 11.73 -3.36
C LEU A 67 8.54 12.81 -2.41
N GLU A 68 9.41 13.61 -1.79
CA GLU A 68 8.98 14.77 -0.98
C GLU A 68 8.12 15.74 -1.77
N ALA A 69 8.56 16.10 -2.99
CA ALA A 69 7.82 17.01 -3.85
C ALA A 69 6.45 16.44 -4.26
N ALA A 70 6.39 15.14 -4.57
CA ALA A 70 5.14 14.46 -4.91
C ALA A 70 4.16 14.42 -3.72
N LEU A 71 4.64 14.14 -2.51
CA LEU A 71 3.81 14.15 -1.30
C LEU A 71 3.32 15.56 -0.96
N LYS A 72 4.18 16.58 -1.06
CA LYS A 72 3.78 17.99 -0.88
C LYS A 72 2.74 18.42 -1.90
N SER A 73 2.90 18.02 -3.16
CA SER A 73 1.91 18.31 -4.22
C SER A 73 0.56 17.65 -3.92
N ALA A 74 0.54 16.39 -3.51
CA ALA A 74 -0.68 15.70 -3.11
C ALA A 74 -1.34 16.35 -1.88
N PHE A 75 -0.55 16.77 -0.89
CA PHE A 75 -1.05 17.51 0.27
C PHE A 75 -1.71 18.83 -0.14
N SER A 76 -1.03 19.68 -0.91
CA SER A 76 -1.58 20.95 -1.41
C SER A 76 -2.82 20.77 -2.28
N GLY A 77 -2.99 19.61 -2.91
CA GLY A 77 -4.18 19.22 -3.65
C GLY A 77 -5.36 18.74 -2.80
N ASN A 78 -5.23 18.70 -1.47
CA ASN A 78 -6.18 18.06 -0.55
C ASN A 78 -6.42 16.58 -0.86
N GLN A 79 -5.37 15.87 -1.28
CA GLN A 79 -5.40 14.46 -1.66
C GLN A 79 -4.70 13.57 -0.63
N ILE A 80 -4.52 14.07 0.59
CA ILE A 80 -3.90 13.34 1.70
C ILE A 80 -4.84 13.34 2.90
N VAL A 81 -5.09 12.14 3.42
CA VAL A 81 -5.74 11.92 4.71
C VAL A 81 -4.68 11.54 5.74
N ARG A 82 -4.66 12.24 6.87
CA ARG A 82 -3.70 12.03 7.96
C ARG A 82 -4.25 11.03 8.98
N GLY A 83 -3.42 10.06 9.35
CA GLY A 83 -3.67 9.16 10.47
C GLY A 83 -4.51 7.93 10.12
N PHE A 84 -4.41 6.92 11.00
CA PHE A 84 -5.01 5.60 10.79
C PHE A 84 -6.54 5.64 10.75
N GLU A 85 -7.18 6.28 11.72
CA GLU A 85 -8.64 6.27 11.85
C GLU A 85 -9.33 6.96 10.66
N GLU A 86 -8.84 8.12 10.25
CA GLU A 86 -9.40 8.82 9.09
C GLU A 86 -9.16 8.05 7.79
N SER A 87 -7.97 7.45 7.64
CA SER A 87 -7.69 6.60 6.47
C SER A 87 -8.63 5.39 6.42
N GLN A 88 -8.91 4.78 7.56
CA GLN A 88 -9.87 3.70 7.66
C GLN A 88 -11.30 4.17 7.31
N ARG A 89 -11.73 5.33 7.84
CA ARG A 89 -13.04 5.92 7.51
C ARG A 89 -13.18 6.20 6.02
N ALA A 90 -12.16 6.82 5.41
CA ALA A 90 -12.14 7.14 3.98
C ALA A 90 -12.23 5.87 3.10
N LEU A 91 -11.45 4.84 3.41
CA LEU A 91 -11.46 3.58 2.66
C LEU A 91 -12.80 2.83 2.79
N VAL A 92 -13.43 2.84 3.97
CA VAL A 92 -14.77 2.27 4.18
C VAL A 92 -15.84 3.04 3.40
N ALA A 93 -15.76 4.37 3.38
CA ALA A 93 -16.69 5.21 2.61
C ALA A 93 -16.55 4.95 1.10
N GLU A 94 -15.32 4.84 0.60
CA GLU A 94 -15.03 4.50 -0.79
C GLU A 94 -15.59 3.13 -1.16
N GLU A 95 -15.33 2.10 -0.36
CA GLU A 95 -15.81 0.73 -0.60
C GLU A 95 -17.35 0.68 -0.70
N ARG A 96 -18.04 1.36 0.23
CA ARG A 96 -19.52 1.49 0.17
C ARG A 96 -19.99 2.19 -1.09
N GLY A 97 -19.30 3.27 -1.50
CA GLY A 97 -19.58 3.98 -2.75
C GLY A 97 -19.44 3.09 -3.97
N LEU A 98 -18.36 2.30 -4.03
CA LEU A 98 -18.09 1.36 -5.13
C LEU A 98 -19.15 0.26 -5.19
N GLN A 99 -19.46 -0.39 -4.06
CA GLN A 99 -20.50 -1.43 -3.98
C GLN A 99 -21.87 -0.90 -4.45
N ASN A 100 -22.21 0.33 -4.10
CA ASN A 100 -23.45 0.96 -4.54
C ASN A 100 -23.50 1.18 -6.06
N VAL A 101 -22.36 1.53 -6.68
CA VAL A 101 -22.29 1.71 -8.14
C VAL A 101 -22.27 0.36 -8.85
N ASP A 102 -21.50 -0.60 -8.37
CA ASP A 102 -21.37 -1.92 -9.00
C ASP A 102 -22.73 -2.67 -8.98
N ARG A 103 -23.52 -2.53 -7.91
CA ARG A 103 -24.91 -3.02 -7.85
C ARG A 103 -25.82 -2.37 -8.90
N LYS A 104 -25.57 -1.11 -9.26
CA LYS A 104 -26.37 -0.37 -10.26
C LYS A 104 -25.96 -0.68 -11.69
N THR A 105 -24.68 -0.98 -11.94
CA THR A 105 -24.14 -1.16 -13.30
C THR A 105 -23.95 -2.62 -13.69
N GLY A 106 -23.90 -3.56 -12.74
CA GLY A 106 -23.69 -4.98 -12.99
C GLY A 106 -22.28 -5.34 -13.50
N VAL A 107 -21.36 -4.37 -13.55
CA VAL A 107 -19.99 -4.57 -14.07
C VAL A 107 -19.02 -4.65 -12.89
N ALA A 108 -18.38 -5.81 -12.71
CA ALA A 108 -17.25 -5.94 -11.80
C ALA A 108 -16.06 -5.12 -12.32
N ARG A 109 -15.67 -4.08 -11.58
CA ARG A 109 -14.49 -3.28 -11.92
C ARG A 109 -13.21 -4.08 -11.67
N GLY A 110 -12.25 -3.96 -12.59
CA GLY A 110 -10.91 -4.53 -12.40
C GLY A 110 -10.22 -4.03 -11.12
N GLN A 111 -9.40 -4.90 -10.54
CA GLN A 111 -8.61 -4.63 -9.34
C GLN A 111 -7.35 -3.86 -9.73
N ARG A 112 -7.31 -2.57 -9.38
CA ARG A 112 -6.23 -1.65 -9.73
C ARG A 112 -5.97 -0.71 -8.57
N VAL A 113 -4.71 -0.50 -8.26
CA VAL A 113 -4.28 0.43 -7.23
C VAL A 113 -4.80 1.83 -7.57
N SER A 114 -5.57 2.39 -6.63
CA SER A 114 -6.08 3.76 -6.71
C SER A 114 -5.83 4.53 -5.43
N ARG A 115 -5.30 3.86 -4.39
CA ARG A 115 -5.01 4.38 -3.05
C ARG A 115 -3.64 3.91 -2.60
N LEU A 116 -2.94 4.77 -1.88
CA LEU A 116 -1.61 4.47 -1.37
C LEU A 116 -1.54 4.83 0.10
N LEU A 117 -1.16 3.87 0.94
CA LEU A 117 -0.78 4.14 2.33
C LEU A 117 0.72 4.40 2.40
N ILE A 118 1.10 5.51 3.01
CA ILE A 118 2.49 5.83 3.37
C ILE A 118 2.60 5.70 4.88
N ILE A 119 3.56 4.92 5.36
CA ILE A 119 3.69 4.55 6.77
C ILE A 119 5.09 4.93 7.25
N ALA A 120 5.20 5.61 8.39
CA ALA A 120 6.48 5.88 9.04
C ALA A 120 7.14 4.58 9.57
N ASP A 121 8.46 4.57 9.70
CA ASP A 121 9.24 3.37 10.08
C ASP A 121 9.46 3.19 11.59
N ASP A 122 8.94 4.09 12.42
CA ASP A 122 9.09 4.13 13.89
C ASP A 122 7.82 3.71 14.65
N GLY A 123 6.86 3.09 13.96
CA GLY A 123 5.60 2.66 14.55
C GLY A 123 5.76 1.50 15.54
N ALA A 124 4.92 1.48 16.58
CA ALA A 124 4.82 0.31 17.45
C ALA A 124 4.22 -0.88 16.69
N GLU A 125 4.61 -2.10 17.06
CA GLU A 125 4.14 -3.34 16.39
C GLU A 125 2.61 -3.49 16.37
N ARG A 126 1.91 -3.06 17.43
CA ARG A 126 0.44 -3.03 17.48
C ARG A 126 -0.15 -2.15 16.38
N PHE A 127 0.49 -1.01 16.09
CA PHE A 127 0.07 -0.13 15.03
C PHE A 127 0.27 -0.81 13.65
N TYR A 128 1.42 -1.43 13.42
CA TYR A 128 1.67 -2.19 12.19
C TYR A 128 0.70 -3.35 11.97
N ARG A 129 0.33 -4.08 13.03
CA ARG A 129 -0.74 -5.10 12.97
C ARG A 129 -2.08 -4.53 12.49
N ASN A 130 -2.46 -3.37 13.00
CA ASN A 130 -3.70 -2.69 12.57
C ASN A 130 -3.62 -2.25 11.10
N VAL A 131 -2.46 -1.73 10.68
CA VAL A 131 -2.22 -1.34 9.29
C VAL A 131 -2.27 -2.54 8.35
N GLU A 132 -1.65 -3.67 8.71
CA GLU A 132 -1.77 -4.92 7.93
C GLU A 132 -3.25 -5.31 7.76
N GLY A 133 -4.04 -5.27 8.84
CA GLY A 133 -5.47 -5.57 8.78
C GLY A 133 -6.24 -4.65 7.84
N LEU A 134 -5.90 -3.35 7.84
CA LEU A 134 -6.50 -2.36 6.94
C LEU A 134 -6.15 -2.64 5.47
N VAL A 135 -4.86 -2.85 5.16
CA VAL A 135 -4.41 -3.12 3.78
C VAL A 135 -5.04 -4.40 3.27
N ARG A 136 -5.04 -5.49 4.05
CA ARG A 136 -5.61 -6.78 3.63
C ARG A 136 -7.10 -6.69 3.33
N ARG A 137 -7.85 -5.88 4.09
CA ARG A 137 -9.29 -5.64 3.83
C ARG A 137 -9.53 -4.94 2.49
N HIS A 138 -8.65 -4.01 2.12
CA HIS A 138 -8.79 -3.18 0.92
C HIS A 138 -7.77 -3.53 -0.18
N ALA A 139 -7.22 -4.75 -0.16
CA ALA A 139 -6.08 -5.18 -0.98
C ALA A 139 -6.30 -5.06 -2.49
N HIS A 140 -7.55 -5.02 -2.94
CA HIS A 140 -7.89 -4.90 -4.36
C HIS A 140 -7.57 -3.52 -4.97
N ARG A 141 -7.34 -2.49 -4.13
CA ARG A 141 -7.15 -1.08 -4.55
C ARG A 141 -6.11 -0.31 -3.74
N VAL A 142 -5.71 -0.81 -2.58
CA VAL A 142 -4.75 -0.16 -1.67
C VAL A 142 -3.39 -0.83 -1.80
N LEU A 143 -2.38 -0.04 -2.15
CA LEU A 143 -0.97 -0.39 -1.95
C LEU A 143 -0.48 0.30 -0.67
N ALA A 144 0.46 -0.32 0.04
CA ALA A 144 1.15 0.31 1.16
C ALA A 144 2.64 0.44 0.85
N LEU A 145 3.27 1.51 1.34
CA LEU A 145 4.72 1.73 1.36
C LEU A 145 5.12 2.10 2.79
N ARG A 146 6.26 1.55 3.24
CA ARG A 146 6.93 2.01 4.46
C ARG A 146 8.02 2.97 4.06
N LEU A 147 7.97 4.19 4.57
CA LEU A 147 8.95 5.23 4.29
C LEU A 147 10.02 5.20 5.39
N SER A 148 11.31 5.25 5.02
CA SER A 148 12.45 5.27 5.95
C SER A 148 12.58 6.61 6.70
N VAL A 149 11.52 7.01 7.39
CA VAL A 149 11.45 8.23 8.22
C VAL A 149 10.55 7.98 9.42
N ASP A 150 10.85 8.68 10.50
CA ASP A 150 10.02 8.70 11.70
C ASP A 150 8.74 9.54 11.51
N GLU A 151 7.83 9.43 12.48
CA GLU A 151 6.55 10.13 12.44
C GLU A 151 6.67 11.65 12.46
N ARG A 152 7.74 12.18 13.09
CA ARG A 152 7.97 13.63 13.21
C ARG A 152 8.43 14.20 11.89
N ARG A 153 9.37 13.55 11.21
CA ARG A 153 9.86 13.95 9.90
C ARG A 153 8.74 13.89 8.87
N LEU A 154 7.92 12.84 8.89
CA LEU A 154 6.76 12.76 8.00
C LEU A 154 5.69 13.81 8.30
N GLY A 155 5.43 14.09 9.59
CA GLY A 155 4.48 15.11 10.00
C GLY A 155 4.95 16.53 9.62
N ASN A 156 6.21 16.86 9.95
CA ASN A 156 6.84 18.12 9.62
C ASN A 156 6.87 18.41 8.12
N LEU A 157 7.07 17.37 7.29
CA LEU A 157 7.12 17.49 5.84
C LEU A 157 5.84 18.12 5.25
N LEU A 158 4.67 17.81 5.82
CA LEU A 158 3.37 18.12 5.23
C LEU A 158 2.51 19.07 6.06
N PHE A 159 2.53 18.95 7.39
CA PHE A 159 1.60 19.66 8.26
C PHE A 159 2.24 20.84 9.01
N GLY A 160 3.56 20.99 8.94
CA GLY A 160 4.29 22.07 9.59
C GLY A 160 5.07 21.62 10.84
N PRO A 161 5.81 22.53 11.49
CA PRO A 161 6.69 22.19 12.59
C PRO A 161 5.93 21.58 13.78
N ASP A 162 6.57 20.63 14.45
CA ASP A 162 6.08 19.89 15.62
C ASP A 162 4.88 18.97 15.36
N GLU A 163 4.46 18.82 14.11
CA GLU A 163 3.41 17.90 13.71
C GLU A 163 3.93 16.47 13.52
N VAL A 164 3.09 15.49 13.84
CA VAL A 164 3.42 14.06 13.74
C VAL A 164 2.47 13.31 12.81
N ALA A 165 3.00 12.43 11.96
CA ALA A 165 2.20 11.57 11.11
C ALA A 165 2.82 10.17 11.00
N ARG A 166 2.14 9.16 11.56
CA ARG A 166 2.55 7.75 11.40
C ARG A 166 2.04 7.11 10.13
N LEU A 167 0.94 7.64 9.57
CA LEU A 167 0.27 7.09 8.41
C LEU A 167 -0.39 8.22 7.62
N LEU A 168 -0.24 8.14 6.31
CA LEU A 168 -0.95 8.96 5.34
C LEU A 168 -1.67 8.04 4.37
N LEU A 169 -2.88 8.42 3.98
CA LEU A 169 -3.55 7.86 2.82
C LEU A 169 -3.51 8.89 1.71
N VAL A 170 -2.84 8.56 0.62
CA VAL A 170 -2.90 9.33 -0.63
C VAL A 170 -4.14 8.87 -1.39
N GLU A 171 -5.02 9.84 -1.62
CA GLU A 171 -6.27 9.70 -2.31
C GLU A 171 -6.15 10.10 -3.79
N HIS A 172 -7.09 9.64 -4.62
CA HIS A 172 -7.13 9.88 -6.06
C HIS A 172 -6.01 9.18 -6.88
N LYS A 173 -6.42 8.57 -8.00
CA LYS A 173 -5.50 7.82 -8.88
C LYS A 173 -4.31 8.66 -9.36
N GLN A 174 -4.50 9.98 -9.56
CA GLN A 174 -3.47 10.84 -10.13
C GLN A 174 -2.37 11.12 -9.11
N ALA A 175 -2.73 11.46 -7.87
CA ALA A 175 -1.78 11.65 -6.79
C ALA A 175 -0.99 10.36 -6.52
N VAL A 176 -1.70 9.23 -6.46
CA VAL A 176 -1.07 7.90 -6.33
C VAL A 176 -0.10 7.62 -7.48
N SER A 177 -0.46 7.95 -8.72
CA SER A 177 0.43 7.78 -9.87
C SER A 177 1.67 8.67 -9.75
N ASN A 178 1.51 9.93 -9.36
CA ASN A 178 2.62 10.87 -9.22
C ASN A 178 3.59 10.42 -8.11
N VAL A 179 3.05 9.97 -6.97
CA VAL A 179 3.87 9.44 -5.86
C VAL A 179 4.62 8.18 -6.28
N LEU A 180 3.98 7.26 -6.99
CA LEU A 180 4.64 6.04 -7.48
C LEU A 180 5.72 6.33 -8.53
N LEU A 181 5.48 7.29 -9.43
CA LEU A 181 6.47 7.70 -10.43
C LEU A 181 7.68 8.38 -9.79
N ALA A 182 7.48 9.15 -8.71
CA ALA A 182 8.58 9.79 -7.98
C ALA A 182 9.55 8.79 -7.32
N LEU A 183 9.16 7.51 -7.18
CA LEU A 183 10.05 6.44 -6.70
C LEU A 183 11.04 5.98 -7.78
N VAL A 184 10.80 6.30 -9.05
CA VAL A 184 11.67 5.94 -10.17
C VAL A 184 12.78 6.98 -10.37
N ASP A 185 12.50 8.23 -10.02
CA ASP A 185 13.39 9.38 -10.22
C ASP A 185 14.36 9.60 -9.04
N GLY A 186 14.43 8.65 -8.09
CA GLY A 186 15.13 8.76 -6.81
C GLY A 186 16.31 7.81 -6.64
#